data_AF-A0A2E9XNQ8-F1
#
_entry.id   AF-A0A2E9XNQ8-F1
#
_cell.length_a   1.000
_cell.length_b   1.000
_cell.length_c   1.000
_cell.angle_alpha   90.00
_cell.angle_beta   90.00
_cell.angle_gamma   90.00
#
_symmetry.space_group_name_H-M   'P 1'
#
loop_
_entity.id
_entity.type
_entity.pdbx_description
1 polymer ?
#
loop_
_entity_poly.entity_id
_entity_poly.type
_entity_poly.pdbx_seq_one_letter_code
_entity_poly.pdbx_strand_id
1 'polypeptide(L)'
;MLENIPILLHGAVAGLILYQSAIVAPNIFRLLPLDNSSLLLRTVFPSFFLIILVLSLLSSLCSLLYSNWSSAVISGISASLSMVAYVLIPITNRSRDEGNHEQFNRLHLLSVAITLIILSLSILVALL
;
A
#
# COMPACT_ATOMS: atom_id res chain seq x y z
N MET A 1 24.38 6.06 11.74
CA MET A 1 23.63 6.78 10.68
C MET A 1 22.81 5.83 9.80
N LEU A 2 23.37 4.70 9.35
CA LEU A 2 22.64 3.72 8.53
C LEU A 2 21.60 2.87 9.30
N GLU A 3 21.72 2.78 10.63
CA GLU A 3 20.76 2.08 11.51
C GLU A 3 19.35 2.71 11.48
N ASN A 4 19.22 3.98 11.08
CA ASN A 4 17.95 4.68 10.97
C ASN A 4 17.26 4.50 9.61
N ILE A 5 17.86 3.75 8.68
CA ILE A 5 17.29 3.50 7.35
C ILE A 5 15.91 2.83 7.44
N PRO A 6 15.69 1.78 8.27
CA PRO A 6 14.36 1.18 8.40
C PRO A 6 13.30 2.18 8.84
N ILE A 7 13.60 3.05 9.82
CA ILE A 7 12.70 4.11 10.29
C ILE A 7 12.33 5.04 9.13
N LEU A 8 13.31 5.47 8.34
CA LEU A 8 13.08 6.32 7.17
C LEU A 8 12.18 5.62 6.12
N LEU A 9 12.41 4.33 5.86
CA LEU A 9 11.62 3.55 4.91
C LEU A 9 10.17 3.36 5.38
N HIS A 10 9.96 3.09 6.67
CA HIS A 10 8.62 3.05 7.26
C HIS A 10 7.92 4.40 7.18
N GLY A 11 8.63 5.50 7.45
CA GLY A 11 8.12 6.86 7.26
C GLY A 11 7.72 7.14 5.80
N ALA A 12 8.53 6.69 4.84
CA ALA A 12 8.23 6.82 3.41
C ALA A 12 6.98 6.02 3.00
N VAL A 13 6.82 4.78 3.49
CA VAL A 13 5.62 3.96 3.25
C VAL A 13 4.38 4.64 3.84
N ALA A 14 4.44 5.11 5.09
CA ALA A 14 3.34 5.81 5.73
C ALA A 14 2.96 7.09 4.96
N GLY A 15 3.97 7.91 4.59
CA GLY A 15 3.78 9.11 3.80
C GLY A 15 3.18 8.84 2.42
N LEU A 16 3.63 7.78 1.73
CA LEU A 16 3.08 7.37 0.44
C LEU A 16 1.60 6.99 0.54
N ILE A 17 1.23 6.18 1.54
CA ILE A 17 -0.16 5.78 1.76
C ILE A 17 -1.05 6.99 2.06
N LEU A 18 -0.59 7.87 2.97
CA LEU A 18 -1.33 9.09 3.33
C LEU A 18 -1.47 10.03 2.13
N TYR A 19 -0.40 10.27 1.38
CA TYR A 19 -0.44 11.13 0.20
C TYR A 19 -1.40 10.58 -0.86
N GLN A 20 -1.29 9.29 -1.19
CA GLN A 20 -2.16 8.67 -2.18
C GLN A 20 -3.63 8.71 -1.73
N SER A 21 -3.91 8.38 -0.47
CA SER A 21 -5.28 8.18 0.02
C SER A 21 -5.99 9.49 0.39
N ALA A 22 -5.28 10.45 0.99
CA ALA A 22 -5.86 11.69 1.49
C ALA A 22 -5.81 12.82 0.45
N ILE A 23 -4.87 12.79 -0.49
CA ILE A 23 -4.66 13.90 -1.44
C ILE A 23 -4.90 13.45 -2.88
N VAL A 24 -4.21 12.41 -3.35
CA VAL A 24 -4.25 12.03 -4.77
C VAL A 24 -5.61 11.47 -5.17
N ALA A 25 -6.07 10.40 -4.52
CA ALA A 25 -7.32 9.75 -4.89
C ALA A 25 -8.56 10.68 -4.79
N PRO A 26 -8.74 11.49 -3.73
CA PRO A 26 -9.85 12.45 -3.66
C PRO A 26 -9.81 13.50 -4.77
N ASN A 27 -8.61 14.01 -5.11
CA ASN A 27 -8.48 14.97 -6.20
C ASN A 27 -8.77 14.35 -7.57
N ILE A 28 -8.35 13.11 -7.81
CA ILE A 28 -8.68 12.37 -9.04
C ILE A 28 -10.20 12.24 -9.19
N PHE A 29 -10.89 11.79 -8.14
CA PHE A 29 -12.35 11.65 -8.17
C PHE A 29 -13.08 12.99 -8.31
N ARG A 30 -12.52 14.08 -7.79
CA ARG A 30 -13.12 15.42 -7.86
C ARG A 30 -12.92 16.08 -9.22
N LEU A 31 -11.75 15.92 -9.84
CA LEU A 31 -11.32 16.71 -11.00
C LEU A 31 -11.57 16.01 -12.34
N LEU A 32 -11.75 14.69 -12.36
CA LEU A 32 -11.91 13.92 -13.59
C LEU A 32 -13.32 13.29 -13.70
N PRO A 33 -13.84 13.14 -14.93
CA PRO A 33 -15.00 12.29 -15.18
C PRO A 33 -14.80 10.86 -14.67
N LEU A 34 -15.89 10.15 -14.37
CA LEU A 34 -15.85 8.79 -13.80
C LEU A 34 -15.03 7.81 -14.66
N ASP A 35 -15.16 7.87 -15.99
CA ASP A 35 -14.44 6.96 -16.88
C ASP A 35 -12.92 7.22 -16.85
N ASN A 36 -12.53 8.49 -16.87
CA ASN A 36 -11.13 8.91 -16.83
C ASN A 36 -10.49 8.64 -15.46
N SER A 37 -11.21 8.89 -14.36
CA SER A 37 -10.73 8.59 -13.01
C SER A 37 -10.54 7.08 -12.79
N SER A 38 -11.47 6.26 -13.29
CA SER A 38 -11.35 4.79 -13.27
C SER A 38 -10.09 4.33 -14.02
N LEU A 39 -9.88 4.80 -15.26
CA LEU A 39 -8.71 4.44 -16.07
C LEU A 39 -7.39 4.82 -15.39
N LEU A 40 -7.32 6.04 -14.85
CA LEU A 40 -6.12 6.53 -14.15
C LEU A 40 -5.82 5.69 -12.91
N LEU A 41 -6.82 5.42 -12.07
CA LEU A 41 -6.64 4.65 -10.84
C LEU A 41 -6.21 3.21 -11.10
N ARG A 42 -6.76 2.56 -12.14
CA ARG A 42 -6.32 1.22 -12.57
C ARG A 42 -4.84 1.16 -12.95
N THR A 43 -4.29 2.27 -13.41
CA THR A 43 -2.88 2.39 -13.79
C THR A 43 -2.00 2.74 -12.59
N VAL A 44 -2.49 3.58 -11.68
CA VAL A 44 -1.72 4.06 -10.52
C VAL A 44 -1.63 3.02 -9.40
N PHE A 45 -2.71 2.29 -9.09
CA PHE A 45 -2.73 1.34 -7.97
C PHE A 45 -1.69 0.20 -8.08
N PRO A 46 -1.46 -0.42 -9.25
CA PRO A 46 -0.41 -1.44 -9.38
C PRO A 46 0.96 -0.92 -8.98
N SER A 47 1.36 0.24 -9.49
CA SER A 47 2.63 0.88 -9.14
C SER A 47 2.69 1.27 -7.66
N PHE A 48 1.58 1.77 -7.11
CA PHE A 48 1.48 2.12 -5.69
C PHE A 48 1.81 0.93 -4.76
N PHE A 49 1.18 -0.23 -4.96
CA PHE A 49 1.45 -1.41 -4.13
C PHE A 49 2.83 -2.03 -4.41
N LEU A 50 3.33 -1.96 -5.65
CA LEU A 50 4.70 -2.38 -5.95
C LEU A 50 5.75 -1.52 -5.24
N ILE A 51 5.56 -0.20 -5.18
CA ILE A 51 6.48 0.69 -4.46
C ILE A 51 6.46 0.34 -2.96
N ILE A 52 5.29 0.17 -2.36
CA ILE A 52 5.17 -0.25 -0.95
C ILE A 52 5.86 -1.60 -0.72
N LEU A 53 5.69 -2.56 -1.63
CA LEU A 53 6.33 -3.88 -1.56
C LEU A 53 7.86 -3.74 -1.56
N VAL A 54 8.42 -2.99 -2.51
CA VAL A 54 9.87 -2.79 -2.64
C VAL A 54 10.44 -2.08 -1.42
N LEU A 55 9.80 -0.99 -0.95
CA LEU A 55 10.25 -0.28 0.24
C LEU A 55 10.20 -1.16 1.49
N SER A 56 9.15 -1.99 1.62
CA SER A 56 9.00 -2.91 2.75
C SER A 56 10.02 -4.05 2.70
N LEU A 57 10.33 -4.60 1.52
CA LEU A 57 11.40 -5.60 1.38
C LEU A 57 12.77 -5.02 1.69
N LEU A 58 13.05 -3.80 1.22
CA LEU A 58 14.31 -3.11 1.52
C LEU A 58 14.43 -2.84 3.02
N SER A 59 13.34 -2.40 3.67
CA SER A 59 13.29 -2.20 5.12
C SER A 59 13.55 -3.51 5.86
N SER A 60 12.92 -4.61 5.44
CA SER A 60 13.12 -5.93 6.05
C SER A 60 14.58 -6.37 5.95
N LEU A 61 15.20 -6.24 4.76
CA LEU A 61 16.60 -6.57 4.54
C LEU A 61 17.54 -5.72 5.40
N CYS A 62 17.35 -4.40 5.44
CA CYS A 62 18.15 -3.51 6.29
C CYS A 62 18.00 -3.87 7.76
N SER A 63 16.78 -4.13 8.24
CA SER A 63 16.53 -4.50 9.63
C SER A 63 17.18 -5.82 10.02
N LEU A 64 17.26 -6.80 9.12
CA LEU A 64 18.02 -8.03 9.34
C LEU A 64 19.53 -7.76 9.47
N LEU A 65 20.09 -6.89 8.62
CA LEU A 65 21.52 -6.54 8.66
C LEU A 65 21.91 -5.84 9.98
N TYR A 66 21.00 -5.08 10.59
CA TYR A 66 21.20 -4.40 11.87
C TYR A 66 20.62 -5.17 13.08
N SER A 67 20.25 -6.45 12.91
CA SER A 67 19.69 -7.29 13.97
C SER A 67 18.42 -6.75 14.64
N ASN A 68 17.67 -5.87 13.97
CA ASN A 68 16.35 -5.39 14.41
C ASN A 68 15.26 -6.36 13.93
N TRP A 69 15.14 -7.49 14.60
CA TRP A 69 14.21 -8.56 14.24
C TRP A 69 12.75 -8.10 14.22
N SER A 70 12.35 -7.26 15.17
CA SER A 70 10.98 -6.73 15.23
C SER A 70 10.61 -5.93 13.97
N SER A 71 11.46 -4.98 13.58
CA SER A 71 11.25 -4.21 12.35
C SER A 71 11.34 -5.10 11.09
N ALA A 72 12.23 -6.09 11.08
CA ALA A 72 12.37 -7.02 9.95
C ALA A 72 11.08 -7.82 9.72
N VAL A 73 10.49 -8.37 10.78
CA VAL A 73 9.22 -9.12 10.73
C VAL A 73 8.07 -8.22 10.31
N ILE A 74 7.94 -7.04 10.93
CA ILE A 74 6.87 -6.08 10.59
C ILE A 74 6.96 -5.66 9.12
N SER A 75 8.17 -5.36 8.64
CA SER A 75 8.43 -5.03 7.23
C SER A 75 8.08 -6.20 6.29
N GLY A 76 8.40 -7.44 6.69
CA GLY A 76 8.04 -8.64 5.92
C GLY A 76 6.53 -8.88 5.84
N ILE A 77 5.80 -8.60 6.93
CA ILE A 77 4.32 -8.64 6.93
C ILE A 77 3.77 -7.56 5.99
N SER A 78 4.26 -6.32 6.08
CA SER A 78 3.84 -5.23 5.19
C SER A 78 4.11 -5.55 3.71
N ALA A 79 5.27 -6.14 3.40
CA ALA A 79 5.59 -6.61 2.05
C ALA A 79 4.58 -7.65 1.56
N SER A 80 4.32 -8.68 2.37
CA SER A 80 3.38 -9.76 2.04
C SER A 80 1.96 -9.24 1.83
N LEU A 81 1.49 -8.36 2.71
CA LEU A 81 0.20 -7.69 2.60
C LEU A 81 0.09 -6.83 1.34
N SER A 82 1.14 -6.06 1.02
CA SER A 82 1.19 -5.26 -0.20
C SER A 82 1.13 -6.13 -1.47
N MET A 83 1.79 -7.29 -1.45
CA MET A 83 1.71 -8.27 -2.54
C MET A 83 0.29 -8.83 -2.70
N VAL A 84 -0.40 -9.15 -1.59
CA VAL A 84 -1.80 -9.57 -1.63
C VAL A 84 -2.67 -8.46 -2.24
N ALA A 85 -2.51 -7.22 -1.80
CA ALA A 85 -3.26 -6.09 -2.36
C ALA A 85 -2.99 -5.88 -3.85
N TYR A 86 -1.74 -6.05 -4.31
CA TYR A 86 -1.39 -6.02 -5.73
C TYR A 86 -2.17 -7.07 -6.54
N VAL A 87 -2.23 -8.31 -6.06
CA VAL A 87 -2.97 -9.41 -6.71
C VAL A 87 -4.49 -9.18 -6.71
N LEU A 88 -5.02 -8.48 -5.70
CA LEU A 88 -6.45 -8.14 -5.64
C LEU A 88 -6.89 -7.15 -6.73
N ILE A 89 -5.99 -6.34 -7.29
CA ILE A 89 -6.32 -5.30 -8.29
C ILE A 89 -7.03 -5.86 -9.53
N PRO A 90 -6.45 -6.83 -10.28
CA PRO A 90 -7.12 -7.35 -11.48
C PRO A 90 -8.47 -8.00 -11.16
N ILE A 91 -8.59 -8.66 -10.00
CA ILE A 91 -9.84 -9.31 -9.57
C ILE A 91 -10.90 -8.24 -9.28
N THR A 92 -10.53 -7.20 -8.53
CA THR A 92 -11.42 -6.08 -8.17
C THR A 92 -11.89 -5.33 -9.42
N ASN A 93 -10.98 -5.04 -10.35
CA ASN A 93 -11.31 -4.36 -11.60
C ASN A 93 -12.26 -5.20 -12.46
N ARG A 94 -12.01 -6.51 -12.57
CA ARG A 94 -12.87 -7.44 -13.29
C ARG A 94 -14.27 -7.49 -12.70
N SER A 95 -14.42 -7.60 -11.37
CA SER A 95 -15.73 -7.58 -10.71
C SER A 95 -16.51 -6.30 -11.02
N ARG A 96 -15.83 -5.16 -11.13
CA ARG A 96 -16.46 -3.89 -11.51
C ARG A 96 -16.89 -3.88 -12.98
N ASP A 97 -16.06 -4.39 -13.87
CA ASP A 97 -16.34 -4.46 -15.32
C ASP A 97 -17.48 -5.43 -15.65
N GLU A 98 -17.63 -6.51 -14.88
CA GLU A 98 -18.73 -7.47 -14.99
C GLU A 98 -20.03 -7.01 -14.29
N GLY A 99 -20.06 -5.83 -13.65
CA GLY A 99 -21.22 -5.32 -12.91
C GLY A 99 -21.50 -6.04 -11.58
N ASN A 100 -20.57 -6.88 -11.11
CA ASN A 100 -20.68 -7.58 -9.82
C ASN A 100 -20.30 -6.66 -8.65
N HIS A 101 -21.21 -5.75 -8.31
CA HIS A 101 -20.99 -4.74 -7.28
C HIS A 101 -20.74 -5.32 -5.87
N GLU A 102 -21.34 -6.46 -5.54
CA GLU A 102 -21.14 -7.10 -4.23
C GLU A 102 -19.69 -7.59 -4.08
N GLN A 103 -19.18 -8.33 -5.08
CA GLN A 103 -17.80 -8.81 -5.07
C GLN A 103 -16.80 -7.64 -5.14
N PHE A 104 -17.06 -6.63 -5.97
CA PHE A 104 -16.24 -5.42 -6.04
C PHE A 104 -16.11 -4.76 -4.66
N ASN A 105 -17.22 -4.53 -3.97
CA ASN A 105 -17.21 -3.87 -2.66
C ASN A 105 -16.42 -4.68 -1.62
N ARG A 106 -16.58 -6.01 -1.60
CA ARG A 106 -15.84 -6.89 -0.68
C ARG A 106 -14.33 -6.85 -0.93
N LEU A 107 -13.91 -6.97 -2.18
CA LEU A 107 -12.48 -6.95 -2.56
C LEU A 107 -11.85 -5.58 -2.34
N HIS A 108 -12.60 -4.52 -2.68
CA HIS A 108 -12.15 -3.14 -2.44
C HIS A 108 -11.97 -2.88 -0.94
N LEU A 109 -12.95 -3.22 -0.11
CA LEU A 109 -12.85 -3.07 1.35
C LEU A 109 -11.68 -3.86 1.93
N LEU A 110 -11.45 -5.09 1.44
CA LEU A 110 -10.29 -5.89 1.84
C LEU A 110 -8.97 -5.18 1.51
N SER A 111 -8.84 -4.62 0.31
CA SER A 111 -7.63 -3.87 -0.08
C SER A 111 -7.41 -2.61 0.77
N VAL A 112 -8.49 -1.91 1.15
CA VAL A 112 -8.45 -0.74 2.04
C VAL A 112 -8.02 -1.16 3.44
N ALA A 113 -8.60 -2.23 4.00
CA ALA A 113 -8.22 -2.76 5.31
C ALA A 113 -6.74 -3.18 5.36
N ILE A 114 -6.26 -3.88 4.32
CA ILE A 114 -4.84 -4.21 4.16
C ILE A 114 -3.98 -2.95 4.18
N THR A 115 -4.36 -1.93 3.41
CA THR A 115 -3.59 -0.68 3.31
C THR A 115 -3.53 0.05 4.67
N LEU A 116 -4.63 0.05 5.44
CA LEU A 116 -4.68 0.63 6.79
C LEU A 116 -3.83 -0.15 7.80
N ILE A 117 -3.75 -1.48 7.68
CA ILE A 117 -2.87 -2.32 8.51
C ILE A 117 -1.40 -1.97 8.21
N ILE A 118 -1.01 -1.90 6.93
CA ILE A 118 0.35 -1.52 6.52
C ILE A 118 0.70 -0.12 7.05
N LEU A 119 -0.23 0.84 6.95
CA LEU A 119 -0.05 2.20 7.47
C LEU A 119 0.20 2.19 8.98
N SER A 120 -0.66 1.49 9.74
CA SER A 120 -0.56 1.42 11.20
C SER A 120 0.75 0.78 11.65
N LEU A 121 1.16 -0.32 11.01
CA LEU A 121 2.45 -0.96 11.25
C LEU A 121 3.63 -0.05 10.92
N SER A 122 3.53 0.72 9.83
CA SER A 122 4.59 1.64 9.42
C SER A 122 4.73 2.82 10.37
N ILE A 123 3.62 3.38 10.84
CA ILE A 123 3.64 4.44 11.86
C ILE A 123 4.20 3.90 13.18
N LEU A 124 3.79 2.69 13.60
CA LEU A 124 4.28 2.08 14.83
C LEU A 124 5.82 1.97 14.83
N VAL A 125 6.42 1.45 13.76
CA VAL A 125 7.88 1.32 13.67
C VAL A 125 8.57 2.67 13.47
N ALA A 126 7.94 3.63 12.79
CA ALA A 126 8.54 4.94 12.59
C ALA A 126 8.62 5.79 13.88
N LEU A 127 7.83 5.45 14.92
CA LEU A 127 7.74 6.18 16.18
C LEU A 127 8.44 5.50 17.37
N LEU A 128 8.93 4.26 17.20
CA LEU A 128 9.61 3.47 18.22
C LEU A 128 11.10 3.34 17.91
#